data_AF-A0A9E3TYF1-F1
#
_entry.id   AF-A0A9E3TYF1-F1
#
_cell.length_a   1.000
_cell.length_b   1.000
_cell.length_c   1.000
_cell.angle_alpha   90.00
_cell.angle_beta   90.00
_cell.angle_gamma   90.00
#
_symmetry.space_group_name_H-M   'P 1'
#
loop_
_entity.id
_entity.type
_entity.pdbx_description
1 polymer ?
#
loop_
_entity_poly.entity_id
_entity_poly.type
_entity_poly.pdbx_seq_one_letter_code
_entity_poly.pdbx_strand_id
1 'polypeptide(L)'
;THTQEPVVVKLGWRRDVKDKYNDMVSAYNGARGHQLGNPARNLLLGYADYEQTFEQQVAAQNLQLLFQIASDDNAAMCWGDGGYIYFWIAPQDLASKNFDAIYTDYQCG
;
A
#
# COMPACT_ATOMS: atom_id res chain seq x y z
N THR A 1 -7.19 14.92 -1.48
CA THR A 1 -7.85 13.59 -1.49
C THR A 1 -7.33 12.84 -2.70
N HIS A 2 -6.51 11.80 -2.51
CA HIS A 2 -5.98 11.00 -3.62
C HIS A 2 -7.04 10.00 -4.08
N THR A 3 -8.08 10.53 -4.75
CA THR A 3 -9.19 9.75 -5.31
C THR A 3 -8.82 8.99 -6.57
N GLN A 4 -7.63 9.24 -7.13
CA GLN A 4 -7.04 8.52 -8.26
C GLN A 4 -5.51 8.61 -8.16
N GLU A 5 -4.82 7.63 -8.73
CA GLU A 5 -3.41 7.79 -9.03
C GLU A 5 -3.26 8.99 -10.00
N PRO A 6 -2.49 10.03 -9.62
CA PRO A 6 -2.38 11.22 -10.46
C PRO A 6 -1.83 10.83 -11.83
N VAL A 7 -2.51 11.30 -12.89
CA VAL A 7 -2.04 11.08 -14.27
C VAL A 7 -0.61 11.58 -14.37
N VAL A 8 0.32 10.68 -14.66
CA VAL A 8 1.79 10.89 -14.62
C VAL A 8 2.20 12.18 -15.36
N VAL A 9 1.57 12.41 -16.52
CA VAL A 9 1.79 13.59 -17.36
C VAL A 9 1.29 14.88 -16.69
N LYS A 10 0.19 14.84 -15.93
CA LYS A 10 -0.32 15.99 -15.17
C LYS A 10 0.59 16.39 -14.01
N LEU A 11 1.47 15.50 -13.55
CA LEU A 11 2.51 15.81 -12.56
C LEU A 11 3.78 16.36 -13.21
N GLY A 12 3.84 16.42 -14.55
CA GLY A 12 5.04 16.79 -15.30
C GLY A 12 6.04 15.65 -15.51
N TRP A 13 5.67 14.41 -15.17
CA TRP A 13 6.54 13.25 -15.30
C TRP A 13 6.26 12.54 -16.63
N ARG A 14 7.32 12.02 -17.26
CA ARG A 14 7.18 11.07 -18.37
C ARG A 14 6.95 9.67 -17.81
N ARG A 15 6.22 8.82 -18.54
CA ARG A 15 5.83 7.49 -18.07
C ARG A 15 7.04 6.59 -17.79
N ASP A 16 8.03 6.61 -18.68
CA ASP A 16 9.31 5.89 -18.53
C ASP A 16 10.10 6.32 -17.28
N VAL A 17 9.96 7.57 -16.85
CA VAL A 17 10.61 8.08 -15.64
C VAL A 17 9.87 7.59 -14.39
N LYS A 18 8.53 7.53 -14.42
CA LYS A 18 7.76 6.97 -13.32
C LYS A 18 8.02 5.48 -13.15
N ASP A 19 8.07 4.72 -14.24
CA ASP A 19 8.30 3.28 -14.17
C ASP A 19 9.67 2.99 -13.51
N LYS A 20 10.73 3.71 -13.92
CA LYS A 20 12.05 3.64 -13.26
C LYS A 20 12.04 4.07 -11.80
N TYR A 21 11.22 5.07 -11.45
CA TYR A 21 11.07 5.50 -10.06
C TYR A 21 10.40 4.41 -9.22
N ASN A 22 9.34 3.78 -9.74
CA ASN A 22 8.67 2.67 -9.10
C ASN A 22 9.65 1.50 -8.89
N ASP A 23 10.39 1.10 -9.92
CA ASP A 23 11.41 0.05 -9.82
C ASP A 23 12.45 0.37 -8.72
N MET A 24 12.91 1.62 -8.67
CA MET A 24 13.86 2.08 -7.66
C MET A 24 13.25 2.05 -6.25
N VAL A 25 12.00 2.47 -6.08
CA VAL A 25 11.31 2.47 -4.78
C VAL A 25 11.05 1.04 -4.31
N SER A 26 10.57 0.14 -5.18
CA SER A 26 10.41 -1.28 -4.85
C SER A 26 11.74 -1.91 -4.45
N ALA A 27 12.82 -1.67 -5.22
CA ALA A 27 14.16 -2.17 -4.86
C ALA A 27 14.66 -1.59 -3.52
N TYR A 28 14.39 -0.32 -3.25
CA TYR A 28 14.73 0.33 -1.98
C TYR A 28 13.94 -0.25 -0.80
N ASN A 29 12.64 -0.49 -0.98
CA ASN A 29 11.78 -1.10 0.03
C ASN A 29 12.23 -2.54 0.32
N GLY A 30 12.51 -3.32 -0.72
CA GLY A 30 13.09 -4.66 -0.59
C GLY A 30 14.42 -4.66 0.18
N ALA A 31 15.34 -3.75 -0.17
CA ALA A 31 16.62 -3.61 0.54
C ALA A 31 16.44 -3.15 2.00
N ARG A 32 15.46 -2.28 2.28
CA ARG A 32 15.15 -1.85 3.65
C ARG A 32 14.63 -2.98 4.51
N GLY A 33 13.67 -3.75 3.99
CA GLY A 33 13.09 -4.89 4.68
C GLY A 33 14.10 -5.99 4.94
N HIS A 34 14.88 -6.37 3.92
CA HIS A 34 15.75 -7.55 3.99
C HIS A 34 17.17 -7.27 4.51
N GLN A 35 17.75 -6.11 4.20
CA GLN A 35 19.20 -5.89 4.37
C GLN A 35 19.55 -4.84 5.41
N LEU A 36 18.69 -3.85 5.62
CA LEU A 36 18.96 -2.73 6.52
C LEU A 36 18.26 -2.85 7.89
N GLY A 37 17.55 -3.95 8.13
CA GLY A 37 16.87 -4.20 9.41
C GLY A 37 15.79 -3.15 9.72
N ASN A 38 15.20 -2.55 8.69
CA ASN A 38 14.14 -1.58 8.84
C ASN A 38 12.84 -2.24 8.38
N PRO A 39 12.10 -2.89 9.30
CA PRO A 39 11.02 -3.78 8.94
C PRO A 39 9.95 -3.02 8.17
N ALA A 40 9.43 -3.70 7.15
CA ALA A 40 8.15 -3.36 6.54
C ALA A 40 7.15 -3.05 7.67
N ARG A 41 6.48 -1.89 7.59
CA ARG A 41 5.79 -1.32 8.75
C ARG A 41 4.31 -1.72 8.78
N ASN A 42 3.82 -2.01 9.97
CA ASN A 42 2.39 -2.04 10.25
C ASN A 42 1.89 -0.60 10.39
N LEU A 43 0.74 -0.28 9.80
CA LEU A 43 0.15 1.05 9.84
C LEU A 43 -1.31 0.97 10.27
N LEU A 44 -1.70 1.82 11.23
CA LEU A 44 -3.11 2.11 11.50
C LEU A 44 -3.43 3.47 10.87
N LEU A 45 -4.34 3.47 9.90
CA LEU A 45 -4.63 4.62 9.03
C LEU A 45 -3.39 5.12 8.26
N GLY A 46 -3.50 6.30 7.64
CA GLY A 46 -2.41 6.93 6.89
C GLY A 46 -2.39 6.56 5.42
N TYR A 47 -1.19 6.55 4.82
CA TYR A 47 -0.98 6.17 3.43
C TYR A 47 -0.31 4.80 3.36
N ALA A 48 -0.88 3.90 2.56
CA ALA A 48 -0.34 2.56 2.39
C ALA A 48 1.01 2.59 1.66
N ASP A 49 1.87 1.65 2.05
CA ASP A 49 3.08 1.33 1.30
C ASP A 49 2.71 0.24 0.30
N TYR A 50 2.74 0.54 -1.00
CA TYR A 50 2.48 -0.44 -2.05
C TYR A 50 3.79 -1.10 -2.51
N GLU A 51 3.82 -2.43 -2.64
CA GLU A 51 4.92 -3.13 -3.35
C GLU A 51 4.70 -3.13 -4.86
N GLN A 52 3.44 -3.23 -5.28
CA GLN A 52 3.04 -3.31 -6.68
C GLN A 52 2.27 -2.05 -7.10
N THR A 53 1.43 -2.16 -8.12
CA THR A 53 0.63 -1.04 -8.61
C THR A 53 -0.46 -0.63 -7.62
N PHE A 54 -0.81 0.65 -7.68
CA PHE A 54 -1.93 1.22 -6.93
C PHE A 54 -3.25 0.48 -7.18
N GLU A 55 -4.00 0.18 -6.11
CA GLU A 55 -5.27 -0.54 -6.19
C GLU A 55 -6.42 0.37 -6.66
N GLN A 56 -6.93 0.10 -7.87
CA GLN A 56 -7.93 0.95 -8.52
C GLN A 56 -9.28 0.94 -7.80
N GLN A 57 -9.68 -0.16 -7.16
CA GLN A 57 -10.92 -0.22 -6.39
C GLN A 57 -10.91 0.74 -5.20
N VAL A 58 -9.77 0.91 -4.53
CA VAL A 58 -9.61 1.87 -3.42
C VAL A 58 -9.92 3.30 -3.88
N ALA A 59 -9.39 3.69 -5.04
CA ALA A 59 -9.71 4.98 -5.66
C ALA A 59 -11.17 5.09 -6.08
N ALA A 60 -11.68 4.08 -6.82
CA ALA A 60 -13.01 4.10 -7.39
C ALA A 60 -14.12 4.20 -6.32
N GLN A 61 -13.89 3.59 -5.16
CA GLN A 61 -14.83 3.59 -4.04
C GLN A 61 -14.50 4.63 -2.96
N ASN A 62 -13.44 5.44 -3.18
CA ASN A 62 -12.97 6.45 -2.23
C ASN A 62 -12.72 5.88 -0.82
N LEU A 63 -12.08 4.71 -0.77
CA LEU A 63 -11.71 4.07 0.49
C LEU A 63 -10.44 4.70 1.06
N GLN A 64 -10.28 4.62 2.38
CA GLN A 64 -9.04 4.98 3.08
C GLN A 64 -8.45 3.75 3.75
N LEU A 65 -7.14 3.78 3.99
CA LEU A 65 -6.47 2.72 4.74
C LEU A 65 -7.06 2.68 6.14
N LEU A 66 -7.55 1.51 6.55
CA LEU A 66 -7.87 1.21 7.94
C LEU A 66 -6.62 0.65 8.63
N PHE A 67 -6.04 -0.40 8.05
CA PHE A 67 -4.93 -1.11 8.64
C PHE A 67 -4.05 -1.76 7.55
N GLN A 68 -2.73 -1.71 7.73
CA GLN A 68 -1.75 -2.43 6.92
C GLN A 68 -0.96 -3.35 7.85
N ILE A 69 -0.79 -4.60 7.43
CA ILE A 69 0.06 -5.59 8.09
C ILE A 69 1.18 -5.96 7.14
N ALA A 70 2.41 -5.67 7.55
CA ALA A 70 3.61 -6.08 6.85
C ALA A 70 3.98 -7.52 7.20
N SER A 71 4.81 -8.14 6.36
CA SER A 71 5.54 -9.33 6.74
C SER A 71 6.53 -8.99 7.86
N ASP A 72 6.65 -9.87 8.85
CA ASP A 72 7.49 -9.68 10.03
C ASP A 72 8.01 -11.03 10.53
N ASP A 73 9.32 -11.25 10.37
CA ASP A 73 9.99 -12.48 10.79
C ASP A 73 9.93 -12.69 12.31
N ASN A 74 9.92 -11.61 13.11
CA ASN A 74 9.84 -11.74 14.58
C ASN A 74 8.49 -12.27 15.02
N ALA A 75 7.45 -12.00 14.24
CA ALA A 75 6.09 -12.48 14.45
C ALA A 75 5.75 -13.72 13.64
N ALA A 76 6.72 -14.28 12.90
CA ALA A 76 6.53 -15.39 11.96
C ALA A 76 5.39 -15.14 10.94
N MET A 77 5.25 -13.89 10.49
CA MET A 77 4.28 -13.48 9.48
C MET A 77 5.00 -13.29 8.15
N CYS A 78 4.60 -14.03 7.13
CA CYS A 78 5.09 -13.83 5.77
C CYS A 78 3.91 -13.81 4.80
N TRP A 79 3.78 -12.70 4.10
CA TRP A 79 2.79 -12.53 3.07
C TRP A 79 3.48 -12.71 1.71
N GLY A 80 3.54 -13.97 1.24
CA GLY A 80 4.18 -14.36 -0.02
C GLY A 80 5.70 -14.31 0.06
N ASP A 81 6.32 -13.35 -0.61
CA ASP A 81 7.77 -13.08 -0.61
C ASP A 81 8.15 -11.86 0.24
N GLY A 82 7.32 -11.50 1.22
CA GLY A 82 7.61 -10.42 2.17
C GLY A 82 6.75 -9.16 2.02
N GLY A 83 5.58 -9.28 1.38
CA GLY A 83 4.68 -8.17 1.10
C GLY A 83 3.80 -7.71 2.26
N TYR A 84 2.63 -7.14 1.94
CA TYR A 84 1.67 -6.54 2.88
C TYR A 84 0.23 -6.95 2.62
N ILE A 85 -0.56 -7.11 3.68
CA ILE A 85 -2.02 -7.14 3.65
C ILE A 85 -2.57 -5.76 3.98
N TYR A 86 -3.60 -5.33 3.26
CA TYR A 86 -4.28 -4.06 3.46
C TYR A 86 -5.76 -4.27 3.77
N PHE A 87 -6.27 -3.46 4.68
CA PHE A 87 -7.69 -3.34 5.00
C PHE A 87 -8.12 -1.91 4.71
N TRP A 88 -9.13 -1.76 3.87
CA TRP A 88 -9.64 -0.49 3.38
C TRP A 88 -11.07 -0.31 3.84
N ILE A 89 -11.43 0.91 4.24
CA ILE A 89 -12.75 1.24 4.74
C ILE A 89 -13.26 2.54 4.13
N ALA A 90 -14.56 2.62 3.90
CA ALA A 90 -15.17 3.88 3.50
C ALA A 90 -15.22 4.86 4.70
N PRO A 91 -14.99 6.17 4.50
CA PRO A 91 -14.97 7.12 5.61
C PRO A 91 -16.24 7.15 6.46
N GLN A 92 -17.42 6.98 5.86
CA GLN A 92 -18.69 6.94 6.55
C GLN A 92 -18.85 5.69 7.44
N ASP A 93 -18.30 4.55 7.01
CA ASP A 93 -18.36 3.31 7.76
C ASP A 93 -17.42 3.38 8.97
N LEU A 94 -16.22 3.94 8.79
CA LEU A 94 -15.31 4.20 9.90
C LEU A 94 -15.93 5.15 10.94
N ALA A 95 -16.58 6.24 10.49
CA ALA A 95 -17.21 7.21 11.39
C ALA A 95 -18.38 6.61 12.19
N SER A 96 -19.13 5.69 11.57
CA SER A 96 -20.24 4.96 12.21
C SER A 96 -19.80 3.70 12.95
N LYS A 97 -18.50 3.36 12.94
CA LYS A 97 -17.93 2.11 13.49
C LYS A 97 -18.54 0.86 12.87
N ASN A 98 -18.98 0.96 11.61
CA ASN A 98 -19.43 -0.16 10.81
C ASN A 98 -18.21 -0.78 10.11
N PHE A 99 -17.94 -2.06 10.37
CA PHE A 99 -16.81 -2.79 9.79
C PHE A 99 -17.25 -3.94 8.88
N ASP A 100 -18.54 -4.01 8.51
CA ASP A 100 -19.10 -5.11 7.73
C ASP A 100 -18.69 -5.05 6.25
N ALA A 101 -18.25 -3.90 5.75
CA ALA A 101 -17.91 -3.65 4.35
C ALA A 101 -16.43 -3.27 4.14
N ILE A 102 -15.53 -3.94 4.86
CA ILE A 102 -14.08 -3.78 4.63
C ILE A 102 -13.70 -4.40 3.28
N TYR A 103 -12.94 -3.67 2.48
CA TYR A 103 -12.26 -4.21 1.31
C TYR A 103 -10.85 -4.63 1.71
N THR A 104 -10.47 -5.87 1.38
CA THR A 104 -9.15 -6.41 1.70
C THR A 104 -8.41 -6.72 0.41
N ASP A 105 -7.14 -6.35 0.39
CA ASP A 105 -6.22 -6.66 -0.71
C ASP A 105 -4.84 -7.03 -0.14
N TYR A 106 -3.97 -7.60 -0.97
CA TYR A 106 -2.65 -8.06 -0.59
C TYR A 106 -1.68 -7.94 -1.77
N GLN A 107 -0.45 -7.49 -1.51
CA GLN A 107 0.60 -7.34 -2.53
C GLN A 107 1.93 -7.87 -2.03
N CYS A 108 2.72 -8.41 -2.96
CA CYS A 108 4.04 -9.00 -2.73
C CYS A 108 4.88 -8.95 -4.04
N GLY A 109 6.19 -9.10 -3.99
CA GLY A 109 7.06 -9.07 -5.17
C GLY A 109 8.55 -9.07 -4.90
#